data_AF-A0A7K4DRQ0-F1
#
_entry.id   AF-A0A7K4DRQ0-F1
#
_cell.length_a   1.000
_cell.length_b   1.000
_cell.length_c   1.000
_cell.angle_alpha   90.00
_cell.angle_beta   90.00
_cell.angle_gamma   90.00
#
_symmetry.space_group_name_H-M   'P 1'
#
loop_
_entity.id
_entity.type
_entity.pdbx_description
1 polymer ?
#
loop_
_entity_poly.entity_id
_entity_poly.type
_entity_poly.pdbx_seq_one_letter_code
_entity_poly.pdbx_strand_id
1 'polypeptide(L)'
;MSKSENYELSDSQIKGGLKKALLGSIELAGYAKDILERNGNASLSFGLYFFAIEEYGKYEILRECLLDSVKRHLVSKDVFDTKKSKVNFKKALNALPKEIHEKLPIRLSSDSQSEMDCFYLNWDHENEKWKVPPKIDSSQLLESITAFERHASMKLDTEYDSQSSVKPL
;
A
#
# COMPACT_ATOMS: atom_id res chain seq x y z
N MET A 1 11.90 -20.63 23.97
CA MET A 1 12.70 -19.57 23.32
C MET A 1 11.74 -18.67 22.56
N SER A 2 11.60 -17.41 22.97
CA SER A 2 10.80 -16.42 22.23
C SER A 2 11.46 -16.18 20.87
N LYS A 3 10.75 -16.45 19.77
CA LYS A 3 11.23 -16.07 18.43
C LYS A 3 11.11 -14.55 18.35
N SER A 4 12.20 -13.86 18.05
CA SER A 4 12.17 -12.40 17.80
C SER A 4 11.01 -12.05 16.85
N GLU A 5 10.16 -11.12 17.27
CA GLU A 5 9.02 -10.61 16.50
C GLU A 5 9.47 -9.66 15.38
N ASN A 6 10.74 -9.27 15.37
CA ASN A 6 11.33 -8.37 14.39
C ASN A 6 12.35 -9.09 13.48
N TYR A 7 12.43 -8.63 12.24
CA TYR A 7 13.59 -8.80 11.37
C TYR A 7 14.62 -7.71 11.65
N GLU A 8 15.89 -8.09 11.62
CA GLU A 8 17.01 -7.16 11.64
C GLU A 8 17.50 -7.01 10.19
N LEU A 9 17.27 -5.84 9.59
CA LEU A 9 17.55 -5.58 8.17
C LEU A 9 18.70 -4.58 8.02
N SER A 10 19.54 -4.80 7.00
CA SER A 10 20.55 -3.83 6.57
C SER A 10 19.94 -2.71 5.73
N ASP A 11 20.64 -1.59 5.59
CA ASP A 11 20.27 -0.51 4.68
C ASP A 11 20.04 -0.99 3.25
N SER A 12 20.86 -1.93 2.75
CA SER A 12 20.72 -2.47 1.40
C SER A 12 19.45 -3.30 1.24
N GLN A 13 19.08 -4.08 2.26
CA GLN A 13 17.83 -4.84 2.29
C GLN A 13 16.62 -3.90 2.34
N ILE A 14 16.68 -2.85 3.16
CA ILE A 14 15.58 -1.87 3.24
C ILE A 14 15.45 -1.09 1.93
N LYS A 15 16.54 -0.57 1.36
CA LYS A 15 16.50 0.14 0.07
C LYS A 15 15.96 -0.72 -1.07
N GLY A 16 16.32 -2.00 -1.10
CA GLY A 16 15.75 -2.98 -2.04
C GLY A 16 14.26 -3.24 -1.78
N GLY A 17 13.85 -3.28 -0.51
CA GLY A 17 12.46 -3.43 -0.09
C GLY A 17 11.58 -2.23 -0.47
N LEU A 18 12.10 -1.00 -0.30
CA LEU A 18 11.41 0.24 -0.67
C LEU A 18 10.97 0.26 -2.12
N LYS A 19 11.91 0.03 -3.04
CA LYS A 19 11.64 0.02 -4.47
C LYS A 19 10.61 -1.06 -4.84
N LYS A 20 10.73 -2.25 -4.22
CA LYS A 20 9.80 -3.37 -4.47
C LYS A 20 8.38 -3.06 -3.97
N ALA A 21 8.25 -2.53 -2.76
CA ALA A 21 6.96 -2.18 -2.18
C ALA A 21 6.26 -1.09 -3.01
N LEU A 22 7.02 -0.06 -3.45
CA LEU A 22 6.46 1.01 -4.27
C LEU A 22 6.05 0.52 -5.66
N LEU A 23 6.88 -0.28 -6.34
CA LEU A 23 6.52 -0.92 -7.62
C LEU A 23 5.29 -1.83 -7.48
N GLY A 24 5.25 -2.66 -6.44
CA GLY A 24 4.10 -3.54 -6.17
C GLY A 24 2.82 -2.75 -5.93
N SER A 25 2.90 -1.62 -5.23
CA SER A 25 1.73 -0.73 -5.03
C SER A 25 1.19 -0.16 -6.35
N ILE A 26 2.08 0.26 -7.26
CA ILE A 26 1.70 0.80 -8.58
C ILE A 26 1.08 -0.31 -9.43
N GLU A 27 1.72 -1.48 -9.48
CA GLU A 27 1.25 -2.62 -10.26
C GLU A 27 -0.15 -3.08 -9.82
N LEU A 28 -0.39 -3.22 -8.51
CA LEU A 28 -1.70 -3.57 -7.97
C LEU A 28 -2.77 -2.52 -8.28
N ALA A 29 -2.43 -1.23 -8.20
CA ALA A 29 -3.34 -0.16 -8.57
C ALA A 29 -3.68 -0.20 -10.08
N GLY A 30 -2.70 -0.48 -10.93
CA GLY A 30 -2.90 -0.69 -12.36
C GLY A 30 -3.86 -1.85 -12.65
N TYR A 31 -3.67 -3.00 -12.00
CA TYR A 31 -4.60 -4.13 -12.13
C TYR A 31 -6.00 -3.81 -11.62
N ALA A 32 -6.11 -3.09 -10.50
CA ALA A 32 -7.40 -2.63 -9.98
C ALA A 32 -8.14 -1.76 -11.01
N LYS A 33 -7.42 -0.83 -11.64
CA LYS A 33 -7.94 0.04 -12.69
C LYS A 33 -8.41 -0.75 -13.91
N ASP A 34 -7.55 -1.61 -14.44
CA ASP A 34 -7.86 -2.44 -15.62
C ASP A 34 -9.11 -3.30 -15.40
N ILE A 35 -9.26 -3.91 -14.21
CA ILE A 35 -10.44 -4.70 -13.87
C ILE A 35 -11.70 -3.84 -13.83
N LEU A 36 -11.61 -2.61 -13.30
CA LEU A 36 -12.74 -1.71 -13.22
C LEU A 36 -13.18 -1.24 -14.60
N GLU A 37 -12.23 -0.82 -15.44
CA GLU A 37 -12.49 -0.27 -16.78
C GLU A 37 -12.98 -1.34 -17.76
N ARG A 38 -12.44 -2.57 -17.68
CA ARG A 38 -12.77 -3.65 -18.64
C ARG A 38 -13.93 -4.53 -18.21
N ASN A 39 -13.96 -4.91 -16.93
CA ASN A 39 -14.91 -5.90 -16.42
C ASN A 39 -16.05 -5.27 -15.61
N GLY A 40 -15.94 -3.98 -15.26
CA GLY A 40 -16.92 -3.28 -14.41
C GLY A 40 -17.02 -3.83 -12.99
N ASN A 41 -16.09 -4.69 -12.57
CA ASN A 41 -16.16 -5.36 -11.26
C ASN A 41 -15.55 -4.46 -10.17
N ALA A 42 -16.36 -3.51 -9.70
CA ALA A 42 -15.99 -2.54 -8.67
C ALA A 42 -15.52 -3.20 -7.36
N SER A 43 -16.15 -4.30 -6.96
CA SER A 43 -15.79 -4.97 -5.70
C SER A 43 -14.41 -5.64 -5.79
N LEU A 44 -14.12 -6.36 -6.88
CA LEU A 44 -12.80 -6.96 -7.08
C LEU A 44 -11.71 -5.88 -7.24
N SER A 45 -11.99 -4.87 -8.06
CA SER A 45 -11.11 -3.72 -8.24
C SER A 45 -10.77 -3.05 -6.90
N PHE A 46 -11.76 -2.85 -6.04
CA PHE A 46 -11.54 -2.27 -4.72
C PHE A 46 -10.66 -3.14 -3.81
N GLY A 47 -10.82 -4.48 -3.86
CA GLY A 47 -9.97 -5.39 -3.11
C GLY A 47 -8.49 -5.25 -3.50
N LEU A 48 -8.20 -5.19 -4.80
CA LEU A 48 -6.85 -4.97 -5.31
C LEU A 48 -6.31 -3.57 -4.99
N TYR A 49 -7.15 -2.55 -5.12
CA TYR A 49 -6.77 -1.19 -4.76
C TYR A 49 -6.41 -1.07 -3.28
N PHE A 50 -7.12 -1.78 -2.41
CA PHE A 50 -6.80 -1.83 -1.00
C PHE A 50 -5.42 -2.47 -0.75
N PHE A 51 -5.10 -3.59 -1.42
CA PHE A 51 -3.77 -4.18 -1.36
C PHE A 51 -2.67 -3.26 -1.90
N ALA A 52 -2.98 -2.45 -2.91
CA ALA A 52 -2.05 -1.43 -3.40
C ALA A 52 -1.71 -0.41 -2.29
N ILE A 53 -2.71 0.07 -1.55
CA ILE A 53 -2.52 0.98 -0.41
C ILE A 53 -1.71 0.29 0.71
N GLU A 54 -1.96 -0.99 0.98
CA GLU A 54 -1.17 -1.75 1.96
C GLU A 54 0.32 -1.85 1.58
N GLU A 55 0.62 -2.18 0.32
CA GLU A 55 2.01 -2.23 -0.16
C GLU A 55 2.69 -0.87 -0.06
N TYR A 56 1.97 0.21 -0.36
CA TYR A 56 2.46 1.57 -0.13
C TYR A 56 2.75 1.84 1.35
N GLY A 57 1.93 1.31 2.25
CA GLY A 57 2.15 1.37 3.69
C GLY A 57 3.43 0.70 4.13
N LYS A 58 3.77 -0.47 3.56
CA LYS A 58 5.06 -1.14 3.81
C LYS A 58 6.22 -0.25 3.38
N TYR A 59 6.12 0.39 2.22
CA TYR A 59 7.10 1.35 1.75
C TYR A 59 7.32 2.48 2.78
N GLU A 60 6.26 3.09 3.32
CA GLU A 60 6.38 4.17 4.30
C GLU A 60 7.03 3.71 5.62
N ILE A 61 6.69 2.51 6.12
CA ILE A 61 7.34 1.95 7.32
C ILE A 61 8.83 1.74 7.07
N LEU A 62 9.18 1.12 5.94
CA LEU A 62 10.58 0.87 5.58
C LEU A 62 11.37 2.17 5.40
N ARG A 63 10.72 3.22 4.89
CA ARG A 63 11.35 4.52 4.63
C ARG A 63 11.71 5.20 5.93
N GLU A 64 10.83 5.14 6.93
CA GLU A 64 11.09 5.66 8.26
C GLU A 64 12.25 4.95 8.96
N CYS A 65 12.36 3.63 8.79
CA CYS A 65 13.52 2.91 9.33
C CYS A 65 14.84 3.47 8.81
N LEU A 66 14.94 3.83 7.51
CA LEU A 66 16.17 4.45 6.99
C LEU A 66 16.48 5.84 7.56
N LEU A 67 15.48 6.56 8.06
CA LEU A 67 15.69 7.87 8.68
C LEU A 67 16.30 7.74 10.09
N ASP A 68 16.00 6.64 10.78
CA ASP A 68 16.68 6.28 12.01
C ASP A 68 18.11 5.85 11.70
N SER A 69 19.10 6.61 12.17
CA SER A 69 20.52 6.48 11.80
C SER A 69 21.23 5.24 12.39
N VAL A 70 20.51 4.13 12.57
CA VAL A 70 21.00 2.88 13.14
C VAL A 70 21.48 1.97 12.01
N LYS A 71 22.68 1.38 12.16
CA LYS A 71 23.26 0.45 11.15
C LYS A 71 22.43 -0.81 10.89
N ARG A 72 21.45 -1.10 11.75
CA ARG A 72 20.59 -2.28 11.69
C ARG A 72 19.20 -1.90 12.14
N HIS A 73 18.24 -2.15 11.27
CA HIS A 73 16.87 -1.71 11.40
C HIS A 73 16.01 -2.85 11.93
N LEU A 74 15.29 -2.61 13.01
CA LEU A 74 14.32 -3.57 13.53
C LEU A 74 12.96 -3.31 12.87
N VAL A 75 12.52 -4.23 12.04
CA VAL A 75 11.22 -4.15 11.34
C VAL A 75 10.35 -5.29 11.82
N SER A 76 9.14 -4.98 12.28
CA SER A 76 8.18 -6.00 12.69
C SER A 76 7.88 -6.98 11.56
N LYS A 77 7.82 -8.27 11.88
CA LYS A 77 7.42 -9.32 10.94
C LYS A 77 6.02 -9.11 10.38
N ASP A 78 5.14 -8.47 11.14
CA ASP A 78 3.76 -8.18 10.70
C ASP A 78 3.71 -7.23 9.49
N VAL A 79 4.76 -6.42 9.26
CA VAL A 79 4.89 -5.60 8.05
C VAL A 79 4.86 -6.46 6.79
N PHE A 80 5.42 -7.67 6.86
CA PHE A 80 5.51 -8.60 5.74
C PHE A 80 4.40 -9.65 5.72
N ASP A 81 3.57 -9.72 6.77
CA ASP A 81 2.46 -10.66 6.86
C ASP A 81 1.19 -10.06 6.22
N THR A 82 0.85 -10.55 5.02
CA THR A 82 -0.32 -10.13 4.26
C THR A 82 -1.65 -10.42 4.98
N LYS A 83 -1.66 -11.31 5.98
CA LYS A 83 -2.86 -11.64 6.77
C LYS A 83 -3.09 -10.70 7.95
N LYS A 84 -2.13 -9.82 8.28
CA LYS A 84 -2.17 -8.89 9.42
C LYS A 84 -1.88 -7.42 9.07
N SER A 85 -1.99 -7.09 7.80
CA SER A 85 -1.52 -5.86 7.15
C SER A 85 -2.23 -4.55 7.55
N LYS A 86 -3.07 -4.57 8.61
CA LYS A 86 -3.76 -3.38 9.16
C LYS A 86 -2.79 -2.24 9.48
N VAL A 87 -1.60 -2.59 9.98
CA VAL A 87 -0.55 -1.61 10.32
C VAL A 87 -0.04 -0.90 9.08
N ASN A 88 0.17 -1.64 7.99
CA ASN A 88 0.62 -1.08 6.72
C ASN A 88 -0.45 -0.15 6.14
N PHE A 89 -1.69 -0.62 6.08
CA PHE A 89 -2.80 0.19 5.57
C PHE A 89 -2.94 1.50 6.36
N LYS A 90 -2.95 1.43 7.70
CA LYS A 90 -3.01 2.61 8.56
C LYS A 90 -1.82 3.54 8.33
N LYS A 91 -0.62 2.99 8.10
CA LYS A 91 0.55 3.78 7.78
C LYS A 91 0.37 4.54 6.47
N ALA A 92 -0.08 3.86 5.42
CA ALA A 92 -0.36 4.47 4.13
C ALA A 92 -1.38 5.60 4.27
N LEU A 93 -2.46 5.34 5.01
CA LEU A 93 -3.50 6.33 5.30
C LEU A 93 -3.00 7.55 6.11
N ASN A 94 -1.87 7.47 6.81
CA ASN A 94 -1.32 8.66 7.46
C ASN A 94 -0.34 9.41 6.55
N ALA A 95 0.19 8.76 5.52
CA ALA A 95 1.21 9.28 4.63
C ALA A 95 0.64 9.82 3.31
N LEU A 96 -0.51 9.32 2.86
CA LEU A 96 -1.13 9.75 1.62
C LEU A 96 -1.64 11.20 1.73
N PRO A 97 -1.53 12.00 0.66
CA PRO A 97 -2.13 13.33 0.60
C PRO A 97 -3.63 13.31 0.90
N LYS A 98 -4.12 14.36 1.57
CA LYS A 98 -5.53 14.54 1.94
C LYS A 98 -6.49 14.40 0.75
N GLU A 99 -6.05 14.85 -0.43
CA GLU A 99 -6.80 14.76 -1.69
C GLU A 99 -7.10 13.31 -2.11
N ILE A 100 -6.22 12.37 -1.80
CA ILE A 100 -6.40 10.93 -2.08
C ILE A 100 -7.30 10.32 -1.01
N HIS A 101 -7.13 10.72 0.25
CA HIS A 101 -7.98 10.33 1.37
C HIS A 101 -9.45 10.64 1.15
N GLU A 102 -9.74 11.87 0.74
CA GLU A 102 -11.12 12.34 0.55
C GLU A 102 -11.82 11.63 -0.61
N LYS A 103 -11.05 11.03 -1.53
CA LYS A 103 -11.58 10.29 -2.68
C LYS A 103 -11.93 8.84 -2.34
N LEU A 104 -11.35 8.25 -1.29
CA LEU A 104 -11.53 6.83 -0.97
C LEU A 104 -13.03 6.44 -0.97
N PRO A 105 -13.40 5.36 -1.68
CA PRO A 105 -14.80 4.99 -1.93
C PRO A 105 -15.53 4.52 -0.67
N ILE A 106 -14.79 4.22 0.39
CA ILE A 106 -15.30 4.00 1.74
C ILE A 106 -14.61 5.03 2.62
N ARG A 107 -15.37 5.71 3.49
CA ARG A 107 -14.81 6.53 4.56
C ARG A 107 -14.08 5.62 5.53
N LEU A 108 -12.85 5.25 5.19
CA LEU A 108 -11.94 4.56 6.09
C LEU A 108 -11.38 5.64 7.00
N SER A 109 -12.15 6.03 8.02
CA SER A 109 -11.60 6.96 9.01
C SER A 109 -10.43 6.27 9.71
N SER A 110 -9.33 6.99 9.94
CA SER A 110 -8.16 6.49 10.69
C SER A 110 -8.50 5.99 12.10
N ASP A 111 -9.71 6.32 12.57
CA ASP A 111 -10.20 6.16 13.94
C ASP A 111 -11.26 5.04 14.07
N SER A 112 -11.83 4.56 12.96
CA SER A 112 -12.81 3.45 12.96
C SER A 112 -12.10 2.12 12.71
N GLN A 113 -11.43 1.61 13.76
CA GLN A 113 -10.93 0.24 13.80
C GLN A 113 -11.97 -0.76 13.26
N SER A 114 -13.25 -0.53 13.57
CA SER A 114 -14.40 -1.33 13.11
C SER A 114 -14.60 -1.39 11.59
N GLU A 115 -14.36 -0.31 10.84
CA GLU A 115 -14.61 -0.30 9.39
C GLU A 115 -13.48 -1.01 8.63
N MET A 116 -12.23 -0.83 9.10
CA MET A 116 -11.11 -1.66 8.64
C MET A 116 -11.30 -3.13 9.04
N ASP A 117 -11.75 -3.40 10.27
CA ASP A 117 -12.04 -4.77 10.72
C ASP A 117 -13.13 -5.42 9.85
N CYS A 118 -14.17 -4.68 9.46
CA CYS A 118 -15.18 -5.14 8.52
C CYS A 118 -14.62 -5.48 7.12
N PHE A 119 -13.61 -4.74 6.63
CA PHE A 119 -12.92 -5.07 5.38
C PHE A 119 -12.24 -6.45 5.47
N TYR A 120 -11.37 -6.65 6.47
CA TYR A 120 -10.60 -7.91 6.61
C TYR A 120 -11.48 -9.10 6.98
N LEU A 121 -12.63 -8.89 7.64
CA LEU A 121 -13.58 -9.97 7.94
C LEU A 121 -14.35 -10.43 6.69
N ASN A 122 -14.61 -9.50 5.76
CA ASN A 122 -15.43 -9.74 4.58
C ASN A 122 -14.64 -10.11 3.33
N TRP A 123 -13.33 -9.87 3.27
CA TRP A 123 -12.48 -10.39 2.20
C TRP A 123 -12.06 -11.84 2.50
N ASP A 124 -12.45 -12.77 1.63
CA ASP A 124 -12.00 -14.15 1.64
C ASP A 124 -10.68 -14.25 0.87
N HIS A 125 -9.57 -14.23 1.62
CA HIS A 125 -8.22 -14.32 1.05
C HIS A 125 -7.93 -15.64 0.33
N GLU A 126 -8.63 -16.74 0.63
CA GLU A 126 -8.39 -18.04 -0.02
C GLU A 126 -9.04 -18.10 -1.41
N ASN A 127 -10.19 -17.44 -1.56
CA ASN A 127 -10.97 -17.45 -2.79
C ASN A 127 -10.93 -16.11 -3.54
N GLU A 128 -10.12 -15.15 -3.08
CA GLU A 128 -9.96 -13.80 -3.63
C GLU A 128 -11.31 -13.11 -3.93
N LYS A 129 -12.24 -13.22 -2.99
CA LYS A 129 -13.61 -12.71 -3.16
C LYS A 129 -14.16 -12.09 -1.89
N TRP A 130 -15.15 -11.23 -2.05
CA TRP A 130 -15.92 -10.72 -0.92
C TRP A 130 -16.96 -11.74 -0.46
N LYS A 131 -17.00 -12.04 0.84
CA LYS A 131 -18.13 -12.72 1.50
C LYS A 131 -19.40 -11.88 1.38
N VAL A 132 -19.25 -10.56 1.54
CA VAL A 132 -20.30 -9.57 1.30
C VAL A 132 -19.67 -8.42 0.51
N PRO A 133 -19.96 -8.29 -0.80
CA PRO A 133 -19.36 -7.25 -1.63
C PRO A 133 -19.73 -5.85 -1.14
N PRO A 134 -18.76 -4.93 -0.99
CA PRO A 134 -19.07 -3.55 -0.67
C PRO A 134 -19.79 -2.89 -1.86
N LYS A 135 -20.79 -2.06 -1.57
CA LYS A 135 -21.41 -1.19 -2.57
C LYS A 135 -20.47 -0.03 -2.84
N ILE A 136 -19.88 -0.01 -4.03
CA ILE A 136 -18.86 0.96 -4.40
C ILE A 136 -19.28 1.67 -5.68
N ASP A 137 -19.18 2.99 -5.68
CA ASP A 137 -19.32 3.78 -6.87
C ASP A 137 -18.08 3.62 -7.75
N SER A 138 -18.26 3.06 -8.95
CA SER A 138 -17.17 2.79 -9.88
C SER A 138 -16.44 4.05 -10.33
N SER A 139 -17.13 5.18 -10.47
CA SER A 139 -16.50 6.44 -10.89
C SER A 139 -15.59 6.97 -9.79
N GLN A 140 -16.09 6.99 -8.54
CA GLN A 140 -15.32 7.40 -7.38
C GLN A 140 -14.11 6.47 -7.14
N LEU A 141 -14.29 5.15 -7.32
CA LEU A 141 -13.20 4.19 -7.21
C LEU A 141 -12.13 4.44 -8.27
N LEU A 142 -12.53 4.67 -9.54
CA LEU A 142 -11.59 4.96 -10.63
C LEU A 142 -10.79 6.23 -10.38
N GLU A 143 -11.44 7.30 -9.90
CA GLU A 143 -10.77 8.53 -9.51
C GLU A 143 -9.74 8.31 -8.39
N SER A 144 -10.10 7.50 -7.38
CA SER A 144 -9.22 7.17 -6.26
C SER A 144 -7.99 6.40 -6.70
N ILE A 145 -8.19 5.36 -7.50
CA ILE A 145 -7.11 4.54 -8.06
C ILE A 145 -6.16 5.42 -8.89
N THR A 146 -6.71 6.24 -9.78
CA THR A 146 -5.91 7.11 -10.66
C THR A 146 -5.11 8.14 -9.87
N ALA A 147 -5.70 8.75 -8.84
CA ALA A 147 -5.01 9.72 -8.00
C ALA A 147 -3.86 9.06 -7.21
N PHE A 148 -4.09 7.87 -6.68
CA PHE A 148 -3.09 7.07 -5.98
C PHE A 148 -1.95 6.61 -6.89
N GLU A 149 -2.26 6.03 -8.05
CA GLU A 149 -1.28 5.54 -9.02
C GLU A 149 -0.32 6.67 -9.44
N ARG A 150 -0.86 7.86 -9.71
CA ARG A 150 -0.06 9.06 -10.03
C ARG A 150 0.87 9.44 -8.87
N HIS A 151 0.36 9.46 -7.64
CA HIS A 151 1.17 9.81 -6.46
C HIS A 151 2.29 8.80 -6.21
N ALA A 152 1.97 7.50 -6.24
CA ALA A 152 2.97 6.44 -6.06
C ALA A 152 4.04 6.46 -7.16
N SER A 153 3.65 6.73 -8.41
CA SER A 153 4.60 6.87 -9.53
C SER A 153 5.51 8.09 -9.37
N MET A 154 4.96 9.26 -9.01
CA MET A 154 5.77 10.45 -8.74
C MET A 154 6.78 10.22 -7.60
N LYS A 155 6.38 9.46 -6.57
CA LYS A 155 7.26 9.05 -5.48
C LYS A 155 8.41 8.17 -5.97
N LEU A 156 8.11 7.21 -6.85
CA LEU A 156 9.11 6.31 -7.43
C LEU A 156 10.14 7.12 -8.23
N ASP A 157 9.68 8.03 -9.08
CA ASP A 157 10.56 8.88 -9.89
C ASP A 157 11.43 9.79 -9.00
N THR A 158 10.83 10.45 -8.01
CA THR A 158 11.56 11.36 -7.11
C THR A 158 12.69 10.63 -6.37
N GLU A 159 12.43 9.42 -5.88
CA GLU A 159 13.38 8.68 -5.06
C GLU A 159 14.44 7.92 -5.86
N TYR A 160 14.17 7.59 -7.12
CA TYR A 160 15.05 6.71 -7.92
C TYR A 160 15.56 7.31 -9.24
N ASP A 161 14.92 8.32 -9.84
CA ASP A 161 15.46 9.03 -11.02
C ASP A 161 16.52 10.07 -10.66
N SER A 162 16.60 10.48 -9.39
CA SER A 162 17.68 11.32 -8.85
C SER A 162 19.07 10.66 -8.92
N GLN A 163 19.18 9.38 -9.34
CA GLN A 163 20.45 8.68 -9.53
C GLN A 163 20.93 8.60 -10.99
N SER A 164 20.19 9.15 -11.96
CA SER A 164 20.56 9.11 -13.40
C SER A 164 21.30 10.35 -13.91
N SER A 165 21.46 11.39 -13.08
CA SER A 165 22.16 12.63 -13.46
C SER A 165 23.60 12.71 -12.90
N VAL A 166 24.41 11.69 -13.15
CA VAL A 166 25.88 11.84 -13.12
C VAL A 166 26.31 12.36 -14.48
N LYS A 167 26.76 13.62 -14.51
CA LYS A 167 27.29 14.32 -15.68
C LYS A 167 28.38 13.50 -16.39
N PRO A 168 28.42 13.48 -17.73
CA PRO A 168 29.63 13.03 -18.42
C PRO A 168 30.77 14.01 -18.09
N LEU A 169 31.88 13.46 -17.60
CA LEU A 169 33.19 14.11 -17.59
C LEU A 169 33.79 14.04 -18.99
#